data_AF-A0A319C6S0-F1
#
_entry.id   AF-A0A319C6S0-F1
#
_cell.length_a   1.000
_cell.length_b   1.000
_cell.length_c   1.000
_cell.angle_alpha   90.00
_cell.angle_beta   90.00
_cell.angle_gamma   90.00
#
_symmetry.space_group_name_H-M   'P 1'
#
loop_
_entity.id
_entity.type
_entity.pdbx_description
1 polymer ?
#
loop_
_entity_poly.entity_id
_entity_poly.type
_entity_poly.pdbx_seq_one_letter_code
_entity_poly.pdbx_strand_id
1 'polypeptide(L)'
;MNAIFAADLVLYLVLLPLVFYIVWTRRSGGLLAWYYLSVFCIARVVGGAMGVHDSQSLAANIIVGVGISPLILAIDGLLHEARAYRNPGSQWVGWAVVIVATGLMATALALAIVGALNIYEGHPKADSLDHWKTGTGLMVLVWGLEVIWACIQLLPSQRRKDAFSFHAGTTLLQGSFLALFFVGIRAIYQLVAVCTQRKDLSSSTGSLAVRVVLVFLPEAFTVFSMVLVGVQTRNVRKG
;
A
#
# COMPACT_ATOMS: atom_id res chain seq x y z
N MET A 1 -10.51 -10.53 19.33
CA MET A 1 -9.68 -9.47 18.72
C MET A 1 -8.22 -9.91 18.58
N ASN A 2 -7.64 -10.60 19.57
CA ASN A 2 -6.24 -11.05 19.56
C ASN A 2 -5.86 -11.98 18.40
N ALA A 3 -6.78 -12.82 17.92
CA ALA A 3 -6.49 -13.77 16.84
C ALA A 3 -6.15 -13.09 15.50
N ILE A 4 -6.74 -11.93 15.19
CA ILE A 4 -6.41 -11.18 13.96
C ILE A 4 -5.00 -10.60 14.07
N PHE A 5 -4.67 -9.96 15.19
CA PHE A 5 -3.34 -9.39 15.41
C PHE A 5 -2.25 -10.47 15.42
N ALA A 6 -2.54 -11.65 16.00
CA ALA A 6 -1.65 -12.79 15.96
C ALA A 6 -1.48 -13.35 14.54
N ALA A 7 -2.55 -13.46 13.76
CA ALA A 7 -2.48 -13.90 12.36
C ALA A 7 -1.71 -12.91 11.48
N ASP A 8 -1.93 -11.61 11.67
CA ASP A 8 -1.19 -10.52 11.02
C ASP A 8 0.31 -10.65 11.33
N LEU A 9 0.64 -10.76 12.61
CA LEU A 9 2.02 -10.91 13.09
C LEU A 9 2.71 -12.13 12.46
N VAL A 10 2.07 -13.31 12.49
CA VAL A 10 2.63 -14.56 11.95
C VAL A 10 2.82 -14.45 10.44
N LEU A 11 1.81 -13.97 9.71
CA LEU A 11 1.87 -13.84 8.25
C LEU A 11 3.00 -12.91 7.81
N TYR A 12 3.10 -11.73 8.41
CA TYR A 12 4.13 -10.76 8.04
C TYR A 12 5.52 -11.15 8.55
N LEU A 13 5.66 -11.87 9.67
CA LEU A 13 6.94 -12.47 10.09
C LEU A 13 7.48 -13.47 9.06
N VAL A 14 6.60 -14.26 8.44
CA VAL A 14 7.00 -15.23 7.41
C VAL A 14 7.31 -14.54 6.07
N LEU A 15 6.54 -13.51 5.70
CA LEU A 15 6.75 -12.77 4.45
C LEU A 15 7.96 -11.82 4.50
N LEU A 16 8.30 -11.29 5.68
CA LEU A 16 9.36 -10.29 5.84
C LEU A 16 10.73 -10.79 5.33
N PRO A 17 11.24 -11.99 5.68
CA PRO A 17 12.48 -12.54 5.11
C PRO A 17 12.44 -12.65 3.60
N LEU A 18 11.28 -12.99 3.02
CA LEU A 18 11.11 -13.14 1.58
C LEU A 18 11.20 -11.77 0.89
N VAL A 19 10.56 -10.73 1.45
CA VAL A 19 10.68 -9.36 0.95
C VAL A 19 12.13 -8.87 1.02
N PHE A 20 12.83 -9.10 2.15
CA PHE A 20 14.25 -8.75 2.27
C PHE A 20 15.13 -9.50 1.26
N TYR A 21 14.85 -10.77 1.01
CA TYR A 21 15.55 -11.54 -0.01
C TYR A 21 15.37 -10.93 -1.42
N ILE A 22 14.16 -10.47 -1.77
CA ILE A 22 13.91 -9.77 -3.05
C ILE A 22 14.70 -8.45 -3.11
N VAL A 23 14.67 -7.65 -2.05
CA VAL A 23 15.43 -6.38 -1.95
C VAL A 23 16.93 -6.64 -2.16
N TRP A 24 17.47 -7.65 -1.48
CA TRP A 24 18.88 -8.02 -1.57
C TRP A 24 19.27 -8.44 -3.00
N THR A 25 18.42 -9.24 -3.64
CA THR A 25 18.67 -9.76 -4.99
C THR A 25 18.54 -8.67 -6.06
N ARG A 26 17.69 -7.66 -5.86
CA ARG A 26 17.40 -6.58 -6.83
C ARG A 26 18.23 -5.31 -6.68
N ARG A 27 19.34 -5.36 -5.95
CA ARG A 27 20.17 -4.19 -5.57
C ARG A 27 20.59 -3.27 -6.73
N SER A 28 20.53 -3.71 -8.00
CA SER A 28 20.92 -2.94 -9.18
C SER A 28 19.77 -2.29 -9.98
N GLY A 29 18.50 -2.48 -9.60
CA GLY A 29 17.38 -1.82 -10.30
C GLY A 29 16.02 -1.97 -9.61
N GLY A 30 15.27 -0.86 -9.54
CA GLY A 30 13.86 -0.88 -9.13
C GLY A 30 13.61 -0.99 -7.62
N LEU A 31 14.47 -0.42 -6.76
CA LEU A 31 14.38 -0.60 -5.30
C LEU A 31 13.17 0.06 -4.63
N LEU A 32 12.48 0.98 -5.31
CA LEU A 32 11.47 1.82 -4.69
C LEU A 32 10.25 1.02 -4.19
N ALA A 33 9.72 0.12 -5.03
CA ALA A 33 8.61 -0.76 -4.68
C ALA A 33 8.93 -1.62 -3.45
N TRP A 34 10.11 -2.24 -3.46
CA TRP A 34 10.54 -3.21 -2.45
C TRP A 34 10.89 -2.52 -1.13
N TYR A 35 11.40 -1.28 -1.20
CA TYR A 35 11.62 -0.44 -0.02
C TYR A 35 10.30 -0.15 0.71
N TYR A 36 9.30 0.38 0.00
CA TYR A 36 8.00 0.67 0.61
C TYR A 36 7.26 -0.60 1.07
N LEU A 37 7.42 -1.72 0.34
CA LEU A 37 6.89 -3.02 0.77
C LEU A 37 7.55 -3.53 2.06
N SER A 38 8.86 -3.27 2.24
CA SER A 38 9.58 -3.60 3.48
C SER A 38 9.07 -2.75 4.64
N VAL A 39 8.91 -1.44 4.43
CA VAL A 39 8.34 -0.53 5.43
C VAL A 39 6.94 -0.99 5.83
N PHE A 40 6.10 -1.39 4.87
CA PHE A 40 4.78 -1.95 5.13
C PHE A 40 4.86 -3.21 6.01
N CYS A 41 5.68 -4.19 5.65
CA CYS A 41 5.79 -5.44 6.40
C CYS A 41 6.33 -5.21 7.82
N ILE A 42 7.29 -4.31 8.01
CA ILE A 42 7.80 -3.94 9.34
C ILE A 42 6.70 -3.28 10.17
N ALA A 43 5.98 -2.32 9.59
CA ALA A 43 4.86 -1.66 10.27
C ALA A 43 3.79 -2.67 10.71
N ARG A 44 3.55 -3.71 9.91
CA ARG A 44 2.63 -4.80 10.25
C ARG A 44 3.10 -5.69 11.39
N VAL A 45 4.37 -6.08 11.38
CA VAL A 45 4.95 -6.86 12.48
C VAL A 45 4.86 -6.07 13.79
N VAL A 46 5.19 -4.77 13.76
CA VAL A 46 5.09 -3.89 14.93
C VAL A 46 3.64 -3.72 15.38
N GLY A 47 2.72 -3.41 14.44
CA GLY A 47 1.29 -3.25 14.75
C GLY A 47 0.64 -4.53 15.29
N GLY A 48 0.99 -5.69 14.72
CA GLY A 48 0.55 -6.99 15.19
C GLY A 48 1.09 -7.32 16.59
N ALA A 49 2.38 -7.11 16.84
CA ALA A 49 2.98 -7.33 18.16
C ALA A 49 2.35 -6.43 19.24
N MET A 50 2.12 -5.15 18.92
CA MET A 50 1.45 -4.20 19.82
C MET A 50 -0.01 -4.60 20.07
N GLY A 51 -0.74 -5.01 19.03
CA GLY A 51 -2.15 -5.41 19.15
C GLY A 51 -2.37 -6.75 19.87
N VAL A 52 -1.37 -7.63 19.89
CA VAL A 52 -1.39 -8.86 20.71
C VAL A 52 -1.20 -8.54 22.20
N HIS A 53 -0.33 -7.58 22.52
CA HIS A 53 -0.08 -7.16 23.90
C HIS A 53 -1.20 -6.27 24.44
N ASP A 54 -1.69 -5.31 23.64
CA ASP A 54 -2.77 -4.41 23.99
C ASP A 54 -3.70 -4.14 22.80
N SER A 55 -4.83 -4.84 22.79
CA SER A 55 -5.83 -4.76 21.72
C SER A 55 -6.58 -3.41 21.63
N GLN A 56 -6.48 -2.55 22.65
CA GLN A 56 -7.05 -1.20 22.68
C GLN A 56 -6.00 -0.11 22.38
N SER A 57 -4.74 -0.51 22.12
CA SER A 57 -3.66 0.45 21.88
C SER A 57 -3.99 1.36 20.70
N LEU A 58 -4.05 2.66 21.01
CA LEU A 58 -4.23 3.76 20.06
C LEU A 58 -3.22 3.65 18.91
N ALA A 59 -1.95 3.41 19.26
CA ALA A 59 -0.88 3.23 18.29
C ALA A 59 -1.11 2.02 17.36
N ALA A 60 -1.61 0.89 17.89
CA ALA A 60 -1.94 -0.27 17.06
C ALA A 60 -3.08 0.04 16.07
N ASN A 61 -4.12 0.74 16.52
CA ASN A 61 -5.23 1.16 15.65
C ASN A 61 -4.78 2.16 14.57
N ILE A 62 -3.90 3.12 14.92
CA ILE A 62 -3.32 4.04 13.94
C ILE A 62 -2.49 3.26 12.92
N ILE A 63 -1.59 2.39 13.35
CA ILE A 63 -0.74 1.61 12.45
C ILE A 63 -1.57 0.76 11.48
N VAL A 64 -2.66 0.13 11.95
CA VAL A 64 -3.57 -0.66 11.10
C VAL A 64 -4.40 0.22 10.15
N GLY A 65 -4.86 1.39 10.62
CA GLY A 65 -5.64 2.33 9.80
C GLY A 65 -4.80 3.04 8.75
N VAL A 66 -3.54 3.32 9.06
CA VAL A 66 -2.63 4.12 8.24
C VAL A 66 -1.68 3.28 7.40
N GLY A 67 -1.60 1.98 7.71
CA GLY A 67 -0.72 1.02 7.05
C GLY A 67 -0.97 0.85 5.55
N ILE A 68 -2.07 1.34 4.97
CA ILE A 68 -2.27 1.27 3.50
C ILE A 68 -1.28 2.19 2.76
N SER A 69 -0.84 3.28 3.36
CA SER A 69 -0.03 4.32 2.69
C SER A 69 1.27 3.76 2.09
N PRO A 70 2.11 3.03 2.85
CA PRO A 70 3.31 2.40 2.29
C PRO A 70 2.97 1.35 1.23
N LEU A 71 1.81 0.69 1.30
CA LEU A 71 1.41 -0.31 0.32
C LEU A 71 1.05 0.33 -1.03
N ILE A 72 0.34 1.47 -1.03
CA ILE A 72 0.05 2.24 -2.25
C ILE A 72 1.34 2.76 -2.88
N LEU A 73 2.27 3.28 -2.06
CA LEU A 73 3.58 3.74 -2.55
C LEU A 73 4.45 2.60 -3.09
N ALA A 74 4.30 1.40 -2.54
CA ALA A 74 4.96 0.22 -3.08
C ALA A 74 4.43 -0.13 -4.49
N ILE A 75 3.13 0.05 -4.72
CA ILE A 75 2.50 -0.14 -6.04
C ILE A 75 2.94 0.94 -7.03
N ASP A 76 3.01 2.21 -6.61
CA ASP A 76 3.58 3.30 -7.42
C ASP A 76 5.02 2.98 -7.85
N GLY A 77 5.84 2.49 -6.91
CA GLY A 77 7.18 1.98 -7.22
C GLY A 77 7.19 0.85 -8.26
N LEU A 78 6.24 -0.08 -8.21
CA LEU A 78 6.10 -1.14 -9.23
C LEU A 78 5.71 -0.57 -10.59
N LEU A 79 4.78 0.38 -10.62
CA LEU A 79 4.35 1.05 -11.85
C LEU A 79 5.49 1.87 -12.47
N HIS A 80 6.31 2.51 -11.64
CA HIS A 80 7.51 3.20 -12.08
C HIS A 80 8.51 2.23 -12.73
N GLU A 81 8.78 1.09 -12.08
CA GLU A 81 9.69 0.05 -12.59
C GLU A 81 9.15 -0.60 -13.88
N ALA A 82 7.85 -0.92 -13.92
CA ALA A 82 7.17 -1.45 -15.10
C ALA A 82 7.31 -0.51 -16.30
N ARG A 83 7.14 0.79 -16.08
CA ARG A 83 7.32 1.83 -17.11
C ARG A 83 8.78 1.96 -17.53
N ALA A 84 9.72 1.93 -16.59
CA ALA A 84 11.15 2.00 -16.89
C ALA A 84 11.57 0.88 -17.86
N TYR A 85 11.01 -0.32 -17.69
CA TYR A 85 11.26 -1.45 -18.59
C TYR A 85 10.48 -1.41 -19.92
N ARG A 86 9.28 -0.82 -19.96
CA ARG A 86 8.43 -0.76 -21.17
C ARG A 86 8.67 0.47 -22.04
N ASN A 87 9.14 1.58 -21.46
CA ASN A 87 9.37 2.84 -22.14
C ASN A 87 10.54 3.62 -21.50
N PRO A 88 11.80 3.26 -21.81
CA PRO A 88 12.98 3.87 -21.21
C PRO A 88 13.14 5.36 -21.55
N GLY A 89 12.59 5.83 -22.68
CA GLY A 89 12.91 7.15 -23.26
C GLY A 89 12.39 8.38 -22.50
N SER A 90 11.47 8.26 -21.53
CA SER A 90 10.89 9.42 -20.85
C SER A 90 10.78 9.21 -19.34
N GLN A 91 11.89 8.86 -18.67
CA GLN A 91 11.90 8.56 -17.22
C GLN A 91 11.40 9.72 -16.34
N TRP A 92 11.51 10.96 -16.81
CA TRP A 92 11.11 12.14 -16.04
C TRP A 92 9.62 12.11 -15.62
N VAL A 93 8.72 11.69 -16.52
CA VAL A 93 7.28 11.57 -16.21
C VAL A 93 7.06 10.51 -15.12
N GLY A 94 7.81 9.41 -15.20
CA GLY A 94 7.74 8.35 -14.20
C GLY A 94 8.15 8.85 -12.81
N TRP A 95 9.20 9.67 -12.73
CA TRP A 95 9.63 10.28 -11.47
C TRP A 95 8.69 11.38 -10.98
N ALA A 96 8.12 12.18 -11.89
CA ALA A 96 7.14 13.19 -11.55
C ALA A 96 5.90 12.58 -10.88
N VAL A 97 5.39 11.47 -11.42
CA VAL A 97 4.26 10.73 -10.81
C VAL A 97 4.64 10.23 -9.42
N VAL A 98 5.79 9.60 -9.26
CA VAL A 98 6.28 9.13 -7.95
C VAL A 98 6.37 10.24 -6.93
N ILE A 99 6.94 11.39 -7.30
CA ILE A 99 7.09 12.55 -6.40
C ILE A 99 5.71 13.08 -5.98
N VAL A 100 4.79 13.22 -6.94
CA VAL A 100 3.43 13.71 -6.67
C VAL A 100 2.67 12.71 -5.78
N ALA A 101 2.71 11.42 -6.10
CA ALA A 101 2.06 10.37 -5.33
C ALA A 101 2.62 10.31 -3.89
N THR A 102 3.95 10.34 -3.75
CA THR A 102 4.62 10.35 -2.44
C THR A 102 4.27 11.59 -1.63
N GLY A 103 4.30 12.77 -2.26
CA GLY A 103 3.94 14.03 -1.60
C GLY A 103 2.50 14.04 -1.10
N LEU A 104 1.55 13.68 -1.98
CA LEU A 104 0.13 13.59 -1.62
C LEU A 104 -0.12 12.55 -0.53
N MET A 105 0.55 11.39 -0.61
CA MET A 105 0.42 10.34 0.39
C MET A 105 0.99 10.77 1.74
N ALA A 106 2.11 11.50 1.77
CA ALA A 106 2.68 12.06 3.00
C ALA A 106 1.72 13.08 3.65
N THR A 107 1.07 13.93 2.85
CA THR A 107 0.03 14.85 3.34
C THR A 107 -1.18 14.10 3.88
N ALA A 108 -1.66 13.07 3.16
CA ALA A 108 -2.79 12.26 3.57
C ALA A 108 -2.52 11.54 4.91
N LEU A 109 -1.33 10.98 5.02
CA LEU A 109 -0.80 10.33 6.22
C LEU A 109 -0.75 11.29 7.42
N ALA A 110 -0.17 12.49 7.24
CA ALA A 110 -0.07 13.48 8.30
C ALA A 110 -1.45 13.93 8.80
N LEU A 111 -2.39 14.22 7.88
CA LEU A 111 -3.76 14.60 8.23
C LEU A 111 -4.51 13.49 8.96
N ALA A 112 -4.36 12.24 8.52
CA ALA A 112 -4.99 11.08 9.15
C ALA A 112 -4.45 10.85 10.59
N ILE A 113 -3.14 10.98 10.79
CA ILE A 113 -2.51 10.84 12.11
C ILE A 113 -2.95 11.98 13.04
N VAL A 114 -2.87 13.24 12.59
CA VAL A 114 -3.29 14.40 13.41
C VAL A 114 -4.77 14.31 13.77
N GLY A 115 -5.63 13.94 12.82
CA GLY A 115 -7.04 13.72 13.07
C GLY A 115 -7.29 12.62 14.11
N ALA A 116 -6.59 11.49 13.99
CA ALA A 116 -6.68 10.40 14.95
C ALA A 116 -6.21 10.80 16.35
N LEU A 117 -5.02 11.41 16.47
CA LEU A 117 -4.45 11.82 17.76
C LEU A 117 -5.37 12.80 18.51
N ASN A 118 -5.89 13.83 17.83
CA ASN A 118 -6.80 14.81 18.44
C ASN A 118 -8.11 14.18 18.95
N ILE A 119 -8.61 13.13 18.28
CA ILE A 119 -9.81 12.40 18.72
C ILE A 119 -9.51 11.56 19.95
N TYR A 120 -8.34 10.92 19.99
CA TYR A 120 -7.99 9.99 21.06
C TYR A 120 -7.43 10.67 22.34
N GLU A 121 -6.76 11.82 22.23
CA GLU A 121 -6.25 12.56 23.40
C GLU A 121 -7.37 13.27 24.21
N GLY A 122 -8.63 13.10 23.83
CA GLY A 122 -9.76 13.67 24.58
C GLY A 122 -9.92 15.19 24.41
N HIS A 123 -9.19 15.79 23.47
CA HIS A 123 -9.37 17.18 23.02
C HIS A 123 -9.94 17.24 21.60
N PRO A 124 -11.15 16.69 21.34
CA PRO A 124 -11.73 16.73 20.01
C PRO A 124 -12.02 18.19 19.62
N LYS A 125 -11.11 18.80 18.86
CA LYS A 125 -11.39 20.03 18.13
C LYS A 125 -12.41 19.70 17.06
N ALA A 126 -13.31 20.65 16.76
CA ALA A 126 -14.36 20.48 15.75
C ALA A 126 -13.82 19.98 14.39
N ASP A 127 -12.59 20.36 14.04
CA ASP A 127 -11.90 19.98 12.79
C ASP A 127 -11.28 18.56 12.77
N SER A 128 -11.22 17.85 13.90
CA SER A 128 -10.43 16.60 14.00
C SER A 128 -11.01 15.47 13.15
N LEU A 129 -12.34 15.38 13.10
CA LEU A 129 -13.06 14.43 12.24
C LEU A 129 -12.92 14.80 10.76
N ASP A 130 -12.91 16.09 10.45
CA ASP A 130 -12.75 16.58 9.08
C ASP A 130 -11.32 16.35 8.58
N HIS A 131 -10.30 16.51 9.41
CA HIS A 131 -8.92 16.13 9.07
C HIS A 131 -8.77 14.63 8.81
N TRP A 132 -9.40 13.77 9.61
CA TRP A 132 -9.34 12.32 9.39
C TRP A 132 -10.10 11.89 8.11
N LYS A 133 -11.29 12.45 7.87
CA LYS A 133 -12.04 12.24 6.62
C LYS A 133 -11.25 12.71 5.41
N THR A 134 -10.67 13.91 5.49
CA THR A 134 -9.88 14.51 4.41
C THR A 134 -8.63 13.69 4.13
N GLY A 135 -7.89 13.25 5.16
CA GLY A 135 -6.72 12.39 4.99
C GLY A 135 -7.08 11.05 4.34
N THR A 136 -8.17 10.40 4.80
CA THR A 136 -8.65 9.14 4.21
C THR A 136 -9.13 9.32 2.77
N GLY A 137 -9.88 10.40 2.49
CA GLY A 137 -10.33 10.75 1.14
C GLY A 137 -9.16 11.01 0.20
N LEU A 138 -8.10 11.68 0.69
CA LEU A 138 -6.89 11.93 -0.08
C LEU A 138 -6.13 10.63 -0.39
N MET A 139 -6.08 9.66 0.54
CA MET A 139 -5.50 8.33 0.26
C MET A 139 -6.24 7.61 -0.87
N VAL A 140 -7.58 7.64 -0.87
CA VAL A 140 -8.39 7.04 -1.95
C VAL A 140 -8.19 7.78 -3.27
N LEU A 141 -8.04 9.10 -3.23
CA LEU A 141 -7.72 9.90 -4.42
C LEU A 141 -6.38 9.48 -5.01
N VAL A 142 -5.33 9.32 -4.18
CA VAL A 142 -4.02 8.85 -4.67
C VAL A 142 -4.14 7.45 -5.27
N TRP A 143 -4.84 6.52 -4.62
CA TRP A 143 -5.11 5.20 -5.21
C TRP A 143 -5.82 5.30 -6.57
N GLY A 144 -6.82 6.19 -6.71
CA GLY A 144 -7.51 6.41 -7.98
C GLY A 144 -6.58 6.95 -9.07
N LEU A 145 -5.66 7.87 -8.72
CA LEU A 145 -4.64 8.35 -9.63
C LEU A 145 -3.68 7.23 -10.07
N GLU A 146 -3.29 6.34 -9.17
CA GLU A 146 -2.47 5.15 -9.51
C GLU A 146 -3.20 4.21 -10.47
N VAL A 147 -4.50 3.99 -10.29
CA VAL A 147 -5.32 3.19 -11.22
C VAL A 147 -5.36 3.83 -12.61
N ILE A 148 -5.61 5.14 -12.68
CA ILE A 148 -5.59 5.89 -13.93
C ILE A 148 -4.21 5.79 -14.59
N TRP A 149 -3.14 5.95 -13.81
CA TRP A 149 -1.77 5.86 -14.29
C TRP A 149 -1.43 4.46 -14.82
N ALA A 150 -1.83 3.40 -14.11
CA ALA A 150 -1.68 2.03 -14.56
C ALA A 150 -2.41 1.78 -15.90
N CYS A 151 -3.63 2.30 -16.04
CA CYS A 151 -4.38 2.26 -17.29
C CYS A 151 -3.66 3.03 -18.41
N ILE A 152 -3.08 4.19 -18.11
CA ILE A 152 -2.30 4.97 -19.09
C ILE A 152 -1.10 4.15 -19.61
N GLN A 153 -0.46 3.35 -18.77
CA GLN A 153 0.66 2.49 -19.18
C GLN A 153 0.25 1.32 -20.10
N LEU A 154 -1.04 1.00 -20.18
CA LEU A 154 -1.55 0.01 -21.14
C LEU A 154 -1.72 0.58 -22.55
N LEU A 155 -1.76 1.91 -22.73
CA LEU A 155 -1.94 2.51 -24.04
C LEU A 155 -0.80 2.11 -25.00
N PRO A 156 -1.10 1.93 -26.30
CA PRO A 156 -0.11 1.55 -27.31
C PRO A 156 1.04 2.57 -27.43
N SER A 157 0.78 3.86 -27.14
CA SER A 157 1.80 4.91 -27.13
C SER A 157 2.88 4.73 -26.05
N GLN A 158 2.58 3.97 -24.99
CA GLN A 158 3.51 3.67 -23.89
C GLN A 158 4.22 2.31 -24.09
N ARG A 159 3.99 1.63 -25.22
CA ARG A 159 4.47 0.28 -25.49
C ARG A 159 5.61 0.28 -26.51
N ARG A 160 6.86 0.40 -26.06
CA ARG A 160 8.03 0.13 -26.93
C ARG A 160 8.36 -1.35 -26.87
N LYS A 161 7.84 -2.12 -27.84
CA LYS A 161 8.02 -3.58 -27.92
C LYS A 161 9.48 -3.98 -28.17
N ASP A 162 10.31 -3.07 -28.66
CA ASP A 162 11.72 -3.30 -28.99
C ASP A 162 12.65 -3.30 -27.75
N ALA A 163 12.11 -3.02 -26.56
CA ALA A 163 12.90 -3.03 -25.33
C ALA A 163 13.17 -4.47 -24.86
N PHE A 164 14.44 -4.80 -24.60
CA PHE A 164 14.91 -6.12 -24.14
C PHE A 164 14.17 -6.62 -22.87
N SER A 165 13.74 -5.71 -22.00
CA SER A 165 13.04 -6.01 -20.74
C SER A 165 11.51 -5.85 -20.81
N PHE A 166 10.93 -5.75 -22.01
CA PHE A 166 9.49 -5.49 -22.20
C PHE A 166 8.58 -6.54 -21.53
N HIS A 167 8.97 -7.82 -21.57
CA HIS A 167 8.21 -8.91 -20.96
C HIS A 167 8.16 -8.76 -19.42
N ALA A 168 9.29 -8.47 -18.80
CA ALA A 168 9.39 -8.23 -17.36
C ALA A 168 8.56 -7.03 -16.90
N GLY A 169 8.64 -5.92 -17.64
CA GLY A 169 7.80 -4.74 -17.37
C GLY A 169 6.31 -5.02 -17.52
N THR A 170 5.92 -5.95 -18.39
CA THR A 170 4.51 -6.36 -18.53
C THR A 170 4.05 -7.24 -17.38
N THR A 171 4.89 -8.16 -16.90
CA THR A 171 4.60 -8.95 -15.69
C THR A 171 4.47 -8.05 -14.47
N LEU A 172 5.34 -7.04 -14.32
CA LEU A 172 5.25 -6.04 -13.25
C LEU A 172 3.94 -5.26 -13.33
N LEU A 173 3.57 -4.78 -14.52
CA LEU A 173 2.30 -4.06 -14.73
C LEU A 173 1.08 -4.91 -14.40
N GLN A 174 1.04 -6.17 -14.83
CA GLN A 174 -0.04 -7.12 -14.50
C GLN A 174 -0.12 -7.36 -12.98
N GLY A 175 1.03 -7.51 -12.34
CA GLY A 175 1.15 -7.58 -10.88
C GLY A 175 0.57 -6.36 -10.18
N SER A 176 0.89 -5.16 -10.66
CA SER A 176 0.36 -3.90 -10.14
C SER A 176 -1.16 -3.81 -10.27
N PHE A 177 -1.76 -4.27 -11.37
CA PHE A 177 -3.22 -4.29 -11.51
C PHE A 177 -3.90 -5.20 -10.48
N LEU A 178 -3.34 -6.38 -10.25
CA LEU A 178 -3.85 -7.29 -9.23
C LEU A 178 -3.70 -6.70 -7.83
N ALA A 179 -2.55 -6.09 -7.54
CA ALA A 179 -2.29 -5.39 -6.30
C ALA A 179 -3.25 -4.21 -6.07
N LEU A 180 -3.47 -3.37 -7.10
CA LEU A 180 -4.39 -2.22 -7.08
C LEU A 180 -5.84 -2.64 -6.82
N PHE A 181 -6.27 -3.76 -7.38
CA PHE A 181 -7.61 -4.30 -7.15
C PHE A 181 -7.82 -4.63 -5.66
N PHE A 182 -6.92 -5.41 -5.07
CA PHE A 182 -7.02 -5.78 -3.66
C PHE A 182 -6.87 -4.58 -2.72
N VAL A 183 -5.91 -3.68 -2.98
CA VAL A 183 -5.78 -2.43 -2.20
C VAL A 183 -7.01 -1.55 -2.35
N GLY A 184 -7.67 -1.54 -3.51
CA GLY A 184 -8.90 -0.79 -3.74
C GLY A 184 -10.04 -1.22 -2.81
N ILE A 185 -10.24 -2.52 -2.62
CA ILE A 185 -11.23 -3.06 -1.68
C ILE A 185 -11.00 -2.48 -0.28
N ARG A 186 -9.74 -2.52 0.19
CA ARG A 186 -9.31 -2.02 1.49
C ARG A 186 -9.49 -0.51 1.62
N ALA A 187 -9.12 0.26 0.59
CA ALA A 187 -9.18 1.71 0.57
C ALA A 187 -10.64 2.22 0.57
N ILE A 188 -11.51 1.61 -0.24
CA ILE A 188 -12.94 1.92 -0.28
C ILE A 188 -13.60 1.57 1.06
N TYR A 189 -13.28 0.39 1.63
CA TYR A 189 -13.79 0.02 2.96
C TYR A 189 -13.41 1.06 4.02
N GLN A 190 -12.15 1.52 4.02
CA GLN A 190 -11.71 2.54 4.97
C GLN A 190 -12.46 3.86 4.81
N LEU A 191 -12.69 4.29 3.57
CA LEU A 191 -13.46 5.50 3.29
C LEU A 191 -14.90 5.35 3.79
N VAL A 192 -15.56 4.23 3.49
CA VAL A 192 -16.93 3.95 3.97
C VAL A 192 -16.98 3.92 5.49
N ALA A 193 -16.01 3.29 6.16
CA ALA A 193 -15.93 3.24 7.61
C ALA A 193 -15.81 4.65 8.23
N VAL A 194 -14.93 5.48 7.67
CA VAL A 194 -14.68 6.85 8.15
C VAL A 194 -15.84 7.80 7.82
N CYS A 195 -16.46 7.68 6.65
CA CYS A 195 -17.62 8.50 6.26
C CYS A 195 -18.90 8.12 6.99
N THR A 196 -19.12 6.84 7.27
CA THR A 196 -20.39 6.34 7.84
C THR A 196 -20.43 6.46 9.37
N GLN A 197 -19.28 6.57 10.05
CA GLN A 197 -19.16 6.71 11.52
C GLN A 197 -19.92 5.62 12.33
N ARG A 198 -20.36 4.54 11.69
CA ARG A 198 -21.07 3.43 12.35
C ARG A 198 -20.07 2.56 13.11
N LYS A 199 -20.36 2.33 14.40
CA LYS A 199 -19.54 1.47 15.27
C LYS A 199 -19.35 0.04 14.71
N ASP A 200 -20.33 -0.47 13.96
CA ASP A 200 -20.27 -1.81 13.33
C ASP A 200 -19.36 -1.90 12.09
N LEU A 201 -19.06 -0.75 11.47
CA LEU A 201 -18.23 -0.63 10.26
C LEU A 201 -16.82 -0.11 10.54
N SER A 202 -16.54 0.29 11.78
CA SER A 202 -15.25 0.78 12.24
C SER A 202 -14.15 -0.27 12.06
N SER A 203 -12.97 0.13 11.56
CA SER A 203 -11.81 -0.76 11.43
C SER A 203 -11.28 -1.27 12.77
N SER A 204 -11.71 -0.68 13.89
CA SER A 204 -11.32 -1.04 15.25
C SER A 204 -12.41 -1.84 15.99
N THR A 205 -13.69 -1.50 15.78
CA THR A 205 -14.86 -2.05 16.52
C THR A 205 -15.81 -2.89 15.67
N GLY A 206 -15.61 -2.95 14.36
CA GLY A 206 -16.42 -3.74 13.44
C GLY A 206 -16.23 -5.25 13.65
N SER A 207 -17.19 -6.02 13.13
CA SER A 207 -17.20 -7.48 13.27
C SER A 207 -15.88 -8.10 12.81
N LEU A 208 -15.41 -9.11 13.54
CA LEU A 208 -14.16 -9.83 13.29
C LEU A 208 -14.11 -10.35 11.84
N ALA A 209 -15.23 -10.83 11.32
CA ALA A 209 -15.35 -11.30 9.94
C ALA A 209 -15.10 -10.18 8.91
N VAL A 210 -15.63 -8.98 9.16
CA VAL A 210 -15.48 -7.81 8.27
C VAL A 210 -14.02 -7.38 8.24
N ARG A 211 -13.34 -7.35 9.39
CA ARG A 211 -11.91 -7.01 9.47
C ARG A 211 -11.03 -8.05 8.79
N VAL A 212 -11.34 -9.34 8.92
CA VAL A 212 -10.59 -10.39 8.21
C VAL A 212 -10.76 -10.24 6.69
N VAL A 213 -11.99 -10.06 6.22
CA VAL A 213 -12.30 -10.09 4.78
C VAL A 213 -11.99 -8.78 4.06
N LEU A 214 -12.18 -7.63 4.71
CA LEU A 214 -12.02 -6.31 4.08
C LEU A 214 -10.73 -5.57 4.49
N VAL A 215 -10.04 -6.04 5.54
CA VAL A 215 -8.76 -5.47 5.98
C VAL A 215 -7.61 -6.43 5.72
N PHE A 216 -7.58 -7.55 6.43
CA PHE A 216 -6.43 -8.46 6.42
C PHE A 216 -6.23 -9.19 5.08
N LEU A 217 -7.29 -9.82 4.54
CA LEU A 217 -7.19 -10.61 3.30
C LEU A 217 -6.74 -9.78 2.09
N PRO A 218 -7.33 -8.60 1.79
CA PRO A 218 -6.92 -7.82 0.64
C PRO A 218 -5.45 -7.41 0.74
N GLU A 219 -4.98 -7.01 1.93
CA GLU A 219 -3.59 -6.62 2.14
C GLU A 219 -2.63 -7.80 1.99
N ALA A 220 -2.98 -8.96 2.55
CA ALA A 220 -2.19 -10.18 2.38
C ALA A 220 -2.08 -10.60 0.91
N PHE A 221 -3.20 -10.53 0.16
CA PHE A 221 -3.19 -10.84 -1.27
C PHE A 221 -2.40 -9.82 -2.10
N THR A 222 -2.45 -8.53 -1.76
CA THR A 222 -1.61 -7.51 -2.37
C THR A 222 -0.13 -7.86 -2.17
N VAL A 223 0.31 -8.07 -0.93
CA VAL A 223 1.72 -8.38 -0.64
C VAL A 223 2.14 -9.68 -1.32
N PHE A 224 1.31 -10.71 -1.30
CA PHE A 224 1.58 -11.96 -1.98
C PHE A 224 1.74 -11.78 -3.49
N SER A 225 0.85 -11.02 -4.14
CA SER A 225 0.97 -10.71 -5.57
C SER A 225 2.26 -9.95 -5.91
N MET A 226 2.63 -8.98 -5.07
CA MET A 226 3.86 -8.20 -5.27
C MET A 226 5.10 -9.07 -5.09
N VAL A 227 5.10 -9.94 -4.07
CA VAL A 227 6.17 -10.92 -3.83
C VAL A 227 6.32 -11.88 -5.02
N LEU A 228 5.23 -12.46 -5.52
CA LEU A 228 5.27 -13.39 -6.66
C LEU A 228 5.88 -12.72 -7.89
N VAL A 229 5.42 -11.52 -8.21
CA VAL A 229 5.92 -10.74 -9.35
C VAL A 229 7.39 -10.38 -9.13
N GLY A 230 7.77 -10.04 -7.89
CA GLY A 230 9.15 -9.77 -7.49
C GLY A 230 10.09 -10.96 -7.65
N VAL A 231 9.63 -12.17 -7.36
CA VAL A 231 10.39 -13.40 -7.60
C VAL A 231 10.46 -13.71 -9.09
N GLN A 232 9.37 -13.56 -9.84
CA GLN A 232 9.33 -13.84 -11.28
C GLN A 232 10.24 -12.92 -12.10
N THR A 233 10.29 -11.64 -11.75
CA THR A 233 11.08 -10.66 -12.50
C THR A 233 12.51 -10.48 -11.95
N ARG A 234 12.97 -11.36 -11.05
CA ARG A 234 14.27 -11.25 -10.35
C ARG A 234 15.50 -11.42 -11.25
N ASN A 235 15.37 -12.18 -12.35
CA ASN A 235 16.49 -12.53 -13.24
C ASN A 235 16.71 -11.51 -14.36
N VAL A 236 15.99 -10.39 -14.35
CA VAL A 236 16.03 -9.39 -15.40
C VAL A 236 17.25 -8.50 -15.14
N ARG A 237 18.42 -8.96 -15.61
CA ARG A 237 19.63 -8.16 -15.64
C ARG A 237 19.37 -6.96 -16.57
N LYS A 238 19.56 -5.73 -16.06
CA LYS A 238 19.65 -4.56 -16.93
C LYS A 238 20.78 -4.84 -17.93
N GLY A 239 20.41 -5.10 -19.19
CA GLY A 239 21.34 -5.09 -20.31
C GLY A 239 21.87 -3.68 -20.52
#